data_AF-A0A2N3Q1F2-F1
#
_entry.id   AF-A0A2N3Q1F2-F1
#
_cell.length_a   1.000
_cell.length_b   1.000
_cell.length_c   1.000
_cell.angle_alpha   90.00
_cell.angle_beta   90.00
_cell.angle_gamma   90.00
#
_symmetry.space_group_name_H-M   'P 1'
#
loop_
_entity.id
_entity.type
_entity.pdbx_description
1 polymer ?
#
loop_
_entity_poly.entity_id
_entity_poly.type
_entity_poly.pdbx_seq_one_letter_code
_entity_poly.pdbx_strand_id
1 'polypeptide(L)'
;MSPLISSFRIAIAAGVLSLFALPAGAAELSKELSTAVTHAGLAAGSPDLKMVQTHLHHVVNCLVGPAGAGFDSGQANPCKDQGTGAIPDAPADKQKLLLTAAALAQGGLAETDLAKAQAAATATQAAIKGAE
;
A
#
# COMPACT_ATOMS: atom_id res chain seq x y z
N MET A 1 -46.48 58.32 -21.08
CA MET A 1 -46.67 57.15 -21.97
C MET A 1 -45.41 56.32 -21.90
N SER A 2 -45.43 55.21 -21.15
CA SER A 2 -44.34 54.22 -21.09
C SER A 2 -44.40 53.30 -22.31
N PRO A 3 -43.28 52.63 -22.65
CA PRO A 3 -43.17 51.19 -22.37
C PRO A 3 -41.79 50.90 -21.73
N LEU A 4 -41.64 50.22 -20.59
CA LEU A 4 -41.98 48.83 -20.24
C LEU A 4 -41.51 47.78 -21.25
N ILE A 5 -40.22 47.45 -21.23
CA ILE A 5 -39.65 46.22 -21.83
C ILE A 5 -38.72 45.65 -20.75
N SER A 6 -39.28 44.88 -19.83
CA SER A 6 -39.29 43.41 -19.84
C SER A 6 -37.90 42.82 -19.60
N SER A 7 -37.63 42.62 -18.32
CA SER A 7 -36.43 41.97 -17.77
C SER A 7 -36.27 40.57 -18.34
N PHE A 8 -35.33 40.38 -19.26
CA PHE A 8 -34.90 39.05 -19.68
C PHE A 8 -34.06 38.45 -18.55
N ARG A 9 -34.69 37.62 -17.71
CA ARG A 9 -34.00 36.88 -16.65
C ARG A 9 -33.13 35.81 -17.32
N ILE A 10 -31.83 36.07 -17.34
CA ILE A 10 -30.81 35.06 -17.63
C ILE A 10 -30.81 34.10 -16.43
N ALA A 11 -31.46 32.95 -16.58
CA ALA A 11 -31.31 31.82 -15.67
C ALA A 11 -30.16 30.95 -16.19
N ILE A 12 -28.92 31.22 -15.75
CA ILE A 12 -27.83 30.25 -15.87
C ILE A 12 -28.04 29.22 -14.77
N ALA A 13 -28.61 28.07 -15.14
CA ALA A 13 -28.57 26.88 -14.31
C ALA A 13 -27.12 26.38 -14.29
N ALA A 14 -26.33 26.83 -13.31
CA ALA A 14 -25.01 26.28 -13.03
C ALA A 14 -25.18 24.84 -12.55
N GLY A 15 -24.93 23.88 -13.43
CA GLY A 15 -24.80 22.46 -13.07
C GLY A 15 -23.64 22.30 -12.10
N VAL A 16 -23.94 22.08 -10.83
CA VAL A 16 -22.95 21.63 -9.85
C VAL A 16 -22.66 20.16 -10.17
N LEU A 17 -21.66 19.91 -11.02
CA LEU A 17 -20.99 18.61 -11.03
C LEU A 17 -20.23 18.51 -9.71
N SER A 18 -20.83 17.83 -8.74
CA SER A 18 -20.11 17.34 -7.57
C SER A 18 -19.08 16.31 -8.06
N LEU A 19 -17.85 16.75 -8.29
CA LEU A 19 -16.69 15.89 -8.41
C LEU A 19 -16.52 15.20 -7.05
N PHE A 20 -16.94 13.94 -6.95
CA PHE A 20 -16.58 13.09 -5.83
C PHE A 20 -15.05 12.93 -5.85
N ALA A 21 -14.36 13.66 -4.97
CA ALA A 21 -12.96 13.42 -4.71
C ALA A 21 -12.83 12.02 -4.12
N LEU A 22 -12.28 11.08 -4.91
CA LEU A 22 -11.84 9.79 -4.37
C LEU A 22 -10.84 10.08 -3.25
N PRO A 23 -10.89 9.34 -2.12
CA PRO A 23 -9.91 9.51 -1.06
C PRO A 23 -8.52 9.26 -1.65
N ALA A 24 -7.64 10.26 -1.54
CA ALA A 24 -6.30 10.26 -2.12
C ALA A 24 -5.43 9.07 -1.66
N GLY A 25 -5.83 8.34 -0.62
CA GLY A 25 -5.11 7.16 -0.11
C GLY A 25 -5.37 5.84 -0.84
N ALA A 26 -6.49 5.67 -1.56
CA ALA A 26 -6.83 4.36 -2.13
C ALA A 26 -5.95 3.96 -3.33
N ALA A 27 -5.62 4.94 -4.20
CA ALA A 27 -4.73 4.70 -5.34
C ALA A 27 -3.28 4.47 -4.89
N GLU A 28 -2.84 5.17 -3.86
CA GLU A 28 -1.52 5.07 -3.26
C GLU A 28 -1.34 3.72 -2.55
N LEU A 29 -2.32 3.30 -1.73
CA LEU A 29 -2.35 1.97 -1.12
C LEU A 29 -2.23 0.83 -2.15
N SER A 30 -2.91 0.92 -3.30
CA SER A 30 -2.85 -0.13 -4.32
C SER A 30 -1.45 -0.32 -4.90
N LYS A 31 -0.67 0.76 -5.04
CA LYS A 31 0.73 0.71 -5.49
C LYS A 31 1.63 0.10 -4.43
N GLU A 32 1.45 0.49 -3.16
CA GLU A 32 2.22 -0.06 -2.05
C GLU A 32 2.00 -1.58 -1.92
N LEU A 33 0.75 -2.03 -1.98
CA LEU A 33 0.39 -3.45 -1.96
C LEU A 33 1.01 -4.20 -3.15
N SER A 34 0.90 -3.65 -4.37
CA SER A 34 1.48 -4.27 -5.57
C SER A 34 3.01 -4.40 -5.47
N THR A 35 3.69 -3.37 -4.98
CA THR A 35 5.13 -3.35 -4.74
C THR A 35 5.52 -4.39 -3.68
N ALA A 36 4.79 -4.44 -2.56
CA ALA A 36 5.04 -5.40 -1.49
C ALA A 36 4.78 -6.86 -1.94
N VAL A 37 3.71 -7.13 -2.69
CA VAL A 37 3.44 -8.45 -3.30
C VAL A 37 4.56 -8.88 -4.24
N THR A 38 5.07 -7.95 -5.05
CA THR A 38 6.18 -8.21 -5.97
C THR A 38 7.42 -8.62 -5.20
N HIS A 39 7.82 -7.85 -4.19
CA HIS A 39 8.99 -8.18 -3.37
C HIS A 39 8.81 -9.45 -2.54
N ALA A 40 7.62 -9.74 -2.01
CA ALA A 40 7.35 -11.01 -1.34
C ALA A 40 7.50 -12.20 -2.29
N GLY A 41 7.08 -12.06 -3.56
CA GLY A 41 7.28 -13.08 -4.59
C GLY A 41 8.74 -13.27 -4.96
N LEU A 42 9.50 -12.16 -5.10
CA LEU A 42 10.95 -12.22 -5.34
C LEU A 42 11.68 -12.90 -4.18
N ALA A 43 11.29 -12.61 -2.93
CA ALA A 43 11.80 -13.28 -1.75
C ALA A 43 11.50 -14.79 -1.79
N ALA A 44 10.26 -15.18 -2.08
CA ALA A 44 9.88 -16.60 -2.15
C ALA A 44 10.66 -17.39 -3.22
N GLY A 45 11.00 -16.75 -4.35
CA GLY A 45 11.77 -17.37 -5.44
C GLY A 45 13.28 -17.16 -5.39
N SER A 46 13.81 -16.50 -4.36
CA SER A 46 15.24 -16.15 -4.30
C SER A 46 16.14 -17.37 -4.06
N PRO A 47 17.34 -17.43 -4.68
CA PRO A 47 18.20 -18.61 -4.63
C PRO A 47 19.01 -18.76 -3.33
N ASP A 48 19.10 -17.71 -2.52
CA ASP A 48 19.88 -17.69 -1.29
C ASP A 48 19.23 -16.83 -0.21
N LEU A 49 19.62 -17.07 1.04
CA LEU A 49 19.00 -16.47 2.22
C LEU A 49 19.15 -14.95 2.25
N LYS A 50 20.28 -14.43 1.80
CA LYS A 50 20.55 -12.99 1.78
C LYS A 50 19.60 -12.28 0.83
N MET A 51 19.30 -12.89 -0.33
CA MET A 51 18.33 -12.35 -1.29
C MET A 51 16.88 -12.43 -0.77
N VAL A 52 16.50 -13.53 -0.11
CA VAL A 52 15.20 -13.63 0.58
C VAL A 52 15.05 -12.49 1.58
N GLN A 53 16.04 -12.32 2.47
CA GLN A 53 16.01 -11.31 3.52
C GLN A 53 16.00 -9.88 2.96
N THR A 54 16.79 -9.60 1.92
CA THR A 54 16.78 -8.28 1.24
C THR A 54 15.38 -7.93 0.75
N HIS A 55 14.73 -8.86 0.06
CA HIS A 55 13.39 -8.64 -0.46
C HIS A 55 12.33 -8.59 0.64
N LEU A 56 12.46 -9.38 1.72
CA LEU A 56 11.56 -9.27 2.87
C LEU A 56 11.71 -7.94 3.62
N HIS A 57 12.92 -7.38 3.71
CA HIS A 57 13.12 -6.04 4.29
C HIS A 57 12.36 -4.97 3.50
N HIS A 58 12.40 -5.05 2.17
CA HIS A 58 11.62 -4.17 1.31
C HIS A 58 10.12 -4.30 1.58
N VAL A 59 9.62 -5.53 1.75
CA VAL A 59 8.21 -5.78 2.11
C VAL A 59 7.87 -5.15 3.45
N VAL A 60 8.68 -5.35 4.50
CA VAL A 60 8.45 -4.75 5.82
C VAL A 60 8.41 -3.23 5.70
N ASN A 61 9.39 -2.62 5.05
CA ASN A 61 9.44 -1.16 4.88
C ASN A 61 8.22 -0.61 4.13
N CYS A 62 7.74 -1.32 3.11
CA CYS A 62 6.51 -0.99 2.38
C CYS A 62 5.25 -1.11 3.25
N LEU A 63 5.16 -2.15 4.08
CA LEU A 63 3.96 -2.38 4.89
C LEU A 63 3.86 -1.38 6.04
N VAL A 64 4.97 -1.12 6.74
CA VAL A 64 4.95 -0.34 7.99
C VAL A 64 5.22 1.15 7.77
N GLY A 65 5.96 1.50 6.70
CA GLY A 65 6.38 2.86 6.39
C GLY A 65 7.40 3.45 7.38
N PRO A 66 7.96 4.65 7.11
CA PRO A 66 9.07 5.22 7.89
C PRO A 66 8.78 5.46 9.39
N ALA A 67 7.50 5.62 9.75
CA ALA A 67 7.05 5.80 11.13
C ALA A 67 6.64 4.49 11.82
N GLY A 68 6.57 3.38 11.08
CA GLY A 68 6.06 2.11 11.57
C GLY A 68 7.08 1.28 12.33
N ALA A 69 6.59 0.47 13.27
CA ALA A 69 7.43 -0.45 14.02
C ALA A 69 8.09 -1.48 13.09
N GLY A 70 9.41 -1.65 13.21
CA GLY A 70 10.18 -2.58 12.39
C GLY A 70 10.66 -2.00 11.05
N PHE A 71 10.41 -0.72 10.76
CA PHE A 71 11.05 -0.04 9.64
C PHE A 71 12.58 -0.05 9.82
N ASP A 72 13.29 -0.39 8.74
CA ASP A 72 14.74 -0.36 8.71
C ASP A 72 15.24 0.68 7.70
N SER A 73 15.72 1.81 8.22
CA SER A 73 16.27 2.91 7.41
C SER A 73 17.60 2.57 6.71
N GLY A 74 18.27 1.49 7.10
CA GLY A 74 19.45 0.97 6.42
C GLY A 74 19.12 0.18 5.15
N GLN A 75 17.84 -0.16 4.95
CA GLN A 75 17.35 -0.90 3.79
C GLN A 75 16.58 0.03 2.86
N ALA A 76 16.48 -0.35 1.58
CA ALA A 76 15.67 0.43 0.64
C ALA A 76 14.19 0.38 1.05
N ASN A 77 13.49 1.47 0.78
CA ASN A 77 12.03 1.52 0.84
C ASN A 77 11.51 1.72 -0.60
N PRO A 78 11.14 0.64 -1.32
CA PRO A 78 10.64 0.78 -2.69
C PRO A 78 9.25 1.42 -2.76
N CYS A 79 8.50 1.44 -1.66
CA CYS A 79 7.24 2.17 -1.54
C CYS A 79 7.43 3.64 -1.16
N LYS A 80 8.67 4.14 -1.13
CA LYS A 80 8.93 5.57 -0.97
C LYS A 80 8.16 6.34 -2.05
N ASP A 81 7.47 7.40 -1.62
CA ASP A 81 6.63 8.27 -2.44
C ASP A 81 5.37 7.60 -3.03
N GLN A 82 5.02 6.38 -2.58
CA GLN A 82 3.76 5.69 -2.93
C GLN A 82 2.71 5.78 -1.82
N GLY A 83 3.03 6.36 -0.66
CA GLY A 83 2.18 6.38 0.53
C GLY A 83 2.97 6.59 1.82
N THR A 84 2.32 6.38 2.96
CA THR A 84 2.93 6.44 4.30
C THR A 84 3.26 5.06 4.87
N GLY A 85 2.98 3.99 4.10
CA GLY A 85 3.02 2.59 4.47
C GLY A 85 1.64 1.95 4.26
N ALA A 86 1.60 0.73 3.73
CA ALA A 86 0.33 0.09 3.40
C ALA A 86 -0.57 -0.14 4.63
N ILE A 87 0.00 -0.37 5.83
CA ILE A 87 -0.77 -0.54 7.07
C ILE A 87 -1.45 0.78 7.49
N PRO A 88 -0.74 1.91 7.66
CA PRO A 88 -1.39 3.17 8.01
C PRO A 88 -2.33 3.70 6.91
N ASP A 89 -2.09 3.37 5.63
CA ASP A 89 -2.91 3.82 4.51
C ASP A 89 -4.14 2.92 4.25
N ALA A 90 -4.19 1.73 4.86
CA ALA A 90 -5.29 0.79 4.70
C ALA A 90 -6.53 1.10 5.55
N PRO A 91 -7.74 0.82 5.04
CA PRO A 91 -8.95 0.82 5.86
C PRO A 91 -8.88 -0.27 6.93
N ALA A 92 -9.63 -0.07 8.02
CA ALA A 92 -9.52 -0.88 9.24
C ALA A 92 -9.78 -2.39 9.03
N ASP A 93 -10.63 -2.75 8.07
CA ASP A 93 -10.94 -4.14 7.71
C ASP A 93 -9.75 -4.88 7.07
N LYS A 94 -8.83 -4.15 6.44
CA LYS A 94 -7.60 -4.69 5.81
C LYS A 94 -6.39 -4.69 6.74
N GLN A 95 -6.33 -3.77 7.72
CA GLN A 95 -5.17 -3.60 8.59
C GLN A 95 -4.74 -4.87 9.34
N LYS A 96 -5.70 -5.67 9.83
CA LYS A 96 -5.38 -6.91 10.55
C LYS A 96 -4.58 -7.90 9.70
N LEU A 97 -4.95 -8.00 8.42
CA LEU A 97 -4.28 -8.92 7.50
C LEU A 97 -2.89 -8.39 7.11
N LEU A 98 -2.74 -7.07 6.94
CA LEU A 98 -1.45 -6.44 6.68
C LEU A 98 -0.50 -6.50 7.89
N LEU A 99 -1.01 -6.40 9.12
CA LEU A 99 -0.23 -6.65 10.34
C LEU A 99 0.26 -8.11 10.40
N THR A 100 -0.59 -9.05 9.98
CA THR A 100 -0.20 -10.47 9.87
C THR A 100 0.89 -10.66 8.81
N ALA A 101 0.77 -10.00 7.65
CA ALA A 101 1.80 -10.02 6.62
C ALA A 101 3.14 -9.44 7.11
N ALA A 102 3.12 -8.33 7.85
CA ALA A 102 4.33 -7.74 8.43
C ALA A 102 5.00 -8.69 9.43
N ALA A 103 4.23 -9.36 10.29
CA ALA A 103 4.75 -10.34 11.23
C ALA A 103 5.37 -11.57 10.53
N LEU A 104 4.74 -12.06 9.45
CA LEU A 104 5.30 -13.15 8.63
C LEU A 104 6.61 -12.73 7.95
N ALA A 105 6.65 -11.51 7.40
CA ALA A 105 7.85 -10.97 6.76
C ALA A 105 9.00 -10.85 7.76
N GLN A 106 8.73 -10.30 8.95
CA GLN A 106 9.70 -10.22 10.05
C GLN A 106 10.17 -11.60 10.53
N GLY A 107 9.27 -12.58 10.57
CA GLY A 107 9.63 -13.98 10.86
C GLY A 107 10.61 -14.53 9.82
N GLY A 108 10.35 -14.30 8.53
CA GLY A 108 11.26 -14.71 7.46
C GLY A 108 12.60 -13.98 7.47
N LEU A 109 12.66 -12.73 7.94
CA LEU A 109 13.91 -12.01 8.18
C LEU A 109 14.78 -12.66 9.26
N ALA A 110 14.15 -13.22 10.29
CA ALA A 110 14.82 -13.84 11.42
C ALA A 110 15.27 -15.29 11.13
N GLU A 111 14.82 -15.91 10.03
CA GLU A 111 15.15 -17.28 9.70
C GLU A 111 16.62 -17.42 9.25
N THR A 112 17.22 -18.54 9.62
CA THR A 112 18.56 -18.96 9.18
C THR A 112 18.52 -20.10 8.16
N ASP A 113 17.33 -20.61 7.88
CA ASP A 113 17.07 -21.67 6.90
C ASP A 113 16.41 -21.08 5.65
N LEU A 114 16.98 -21.34 4.48
CA LEU A 114 16.50 -20.80 3.21
C LEU A 114 15.05 -21.20 2.92
N ALA A 115 14.71 -22.48 3.10
CA ALA A 115 13.37 -22.97 2.77
C ALA A 115 12.31 -22.38 3.70
N LYS A 116 12.62 -22.22 4.99
CA LYS A 116 11.72 -21.55 5.94
C LYS A 116 11.53 -20.08 5.62
N ALA A 117 12.61 -19.37 5.27
CA ALA A 117 12.53 -17.96 4.88
C ALA A 117 11.69 -17.77 3.61
N GLN A 118 11.86 -18.64 2.60
CA GLN A 118 11.04 -18.65 1.38
C GLN A 118 9.56 -18.98 1.66
N ALA A 119 9.30 -19.91 2.58
CA ALA A 119 7.94 -20.24 3.00
C ALA A 119 7.26 -19.06 3.71
N ALA A 120 7.98 -18.37 4.60
CA ALA A 120 7.50 -17.14 5.24
C ALA A 120 7.22 -16.04 4.20
N ALA A 121 8.07 -15.89 3.18
CA ALA A 121 7.83 -14.97 2.07
C ALA A 121 6.59 -15.33 1.24
N THR A 122 6.35 -16.62 0.98
CA THR A 122 5.14 -17.09 0.29
C THR A 122 3.89 -16.78 1.10
N ALA A 123 3.92 -17.05 2.41
CA ALA A 123 2.81 -16.74 3.31
C ALA A 123 2.55 -15.22 3.40
N THR A 124 3.63 -14.44 3.45
CA THR A 124 3.57 -12.97 3.40
C THR A 124 2.88 -12.51 2.12
N GLN A 125 3.29 -13.03 0.96
CA GLN A 125 2.68 -12.68 -0.32
C GLN A 125 1.18 -12.99 -0.35
N ALA A 126 0.79 -14.18 0.14
CA ALA A 126 -0.60 -14.59 0.20
C ALA A 126 -1.44 -13.68 1.12
N ALA A 127 -0.88 -13.29 2.27
CA ALA A 127 -1.55 -12.38 3.20
C ALA A 127 -1.76 -10.99 2.57
N ILE A 128 -0.76 -10.43 1.88
CA ILE A 128 -0.89 -9.12 1.22
C ILE A 128 -1.94 -9.18 0.10
N LYS A 129 -1.91 -10.22 -0.74
CA LYS A 129 -2.93 -10.42 -1.80
C LYS A 129 -4.35 -10.54 -1.25
N GLY A 130 -4.52 -11.12 -0.07
CA GLY A 130 -5.82 -11.18 0.59
C GLY A 130 -6.33 -9.82 1.11
N ALA A 131 -5.47 -8.80 1.14
CA ALA A 131 -5.80 -7.44 1.54
C ALA A 131 -5.96 -6.46 0.35
N GLU A 132 -5.71 -6.91 -0.89
CA GLU A 132 -6.03 -6.15 -2.12
C GLU A 132 -7.55 -6.06 -2.31
#